data_AF-H1UXM4-F1
#
_entry.id   AF-H1UXM4-F1
#
_cell.length_a   1.000
_cell.length_b   1.000
_cell.length_c   1.000
_cell.angle_alpha   90.00
_cell.angle_beta   90.00
_cell.angle_gamma   90.00
#
_symmetry.space_group_name_H-M   'P 1'
#
loop_
_entity.id
_entity.type
_entity.pdbx_description
1 polymer ?
#
loop_
_entity_poly.entity_id
_entity_poly.type
_entity_poly.pdbx_seq_one_letter_code
_entity_poly.pdbx_strand_id
1 'polypeptide(L)'
;MVTHVPLSPAARKMLITIESFAKVECFLEEDLLVNITQHELVPKHILLSREEKVALLKRYRLKETQLPRILQKDPVAKYLGLKRGQVVKIIRTSETAGRYASYRLCV
;
A
#
# COMPACT_ATOMS: atom_id res chain seq x y z
N MET A 1 0.76 -16.42 -2.17
CA MET A 1 0.49 -17.45 -3.19
C MET A 1 0.53 -16.79 -4.56
N VAL A 2 1.18 -17.41 -5.54
CA VAL A 2 1.24 -16.92 -6.93
C VAL A 2 0.45 -17.88 -7.81
N THR A 3 -0.39 -17.36 -8.71
CA THR A 3 -1.24 -18.17 -9.60
C THR A 3 -1.11 -17.70 -11.04
N HIS A 4 -1.17 -18.63 -12.01
CA HIS A 4 -1.17 -18.27 -13.44
C HIS A 4 -2.53 -17.72 -13.90
N VAL A 5 -3.62 -18.20 -13.29
CA VAL A 5 -4.99 -17.76 -13.60
C VAL A 5 -5.65 -17.12 -12.39
N PRO A 6 -6.66 -16.23 -12.58
CA PRO A 6 -7.43 -15.68 -11.47
C PRO A 6 -8.14 -16.76 -10.67
N LEU A 7 -8.08 -16.65 -9.34
CA LEU A 7 -8.75 -17.57 -8.43
C LEU A 7 -10.27 -17.61 -8.67
N SER A 8 -10.90 -18.77 -8.49
CA SER A 8 -12.36 -18.85 -8.52
C SER A 8 -12.97 -18.02 -7.37
N PRO A 9 -14.22 -17.51 -7.51
CA PRO A 9 -14.90 -16.80 -6.42
C PRO A 9 -14.97 -17.62 -5.12
N ALA A 10 -15.19 -18.93 -5.23
CA ALA A 10 -15.21 -19.84 -4.09
C ALA A 10 -13.85 -19.89 -3.36
N ALA A 11 -12.75 -20.01 -4.11
CA ALA A 11 -11.40 -20.01 -3.54
C ALA A 11 -11.08 -18.67 -2.86
N ARG A 12 -11.48 -17.53 -3.45
CA ARG A 12 -11.30 -16.21 -2.82
C ARG A 12 -12.04 -16.09 -1.50
N LYS A 13 -13.26 -16.62 -1.41
CA LYS A 13 -14.03 -16.61 -0.16
C LYS A 13 -13.35 -17.43 0.94
N MET A 14 -12.76 -18.57 0.58
CA MET A 14 -11.99 -19.39 1.52
C MET A 14 -10.76 -18.67 2.08
N LEU A 15 -10.08 -17.83 1.28
CA LEU A 15 -8.94 -17.05 1.77
C LEU A 15 -9.33 -16.09 2.90
N ILE A 16 -10.52 -15.49 2.82
CA ILE A 16 -11.04 -14.61 3.88
C ILE A 16 -11.27 -15.41 5.16
N THR A 17 -11.74 -16.66 5.06
CA THR A 17 -11.90 -17.54 6.23
C THR A 17 -10.56 -17.93 6.85
N ILE A 18 -9.52 -18.11 6.04
CA ILE A 18 -8.17 -18.45 6.50
C ILE A 18 -7.45 -17.24 7.13
N GLU A 19 -7.87 -16.02 6.79
CA GLU A 19 -7.23 -14.77 7.24
C GLU A 19 -7.16 -14.63 8.77
N SER A 20 -8.05 -15.28 9.52
CA SER A 20 -8.02 -15.33 11.00
C SER A 20 -6.81 -16.09 11.55
N PHE A 21 -6.28 -17.06 10.81
CA PHE A 21 -5.16 -17.91 11.21
C PHE A 21 -3.86 -17.51 10.52
N ALA A 22 -3.92 -17.19 9.24
CA ALA A 22 -2.75 -16.82 8.45
C ALA A 22 -3.10 -15.77 7.39
N LYS A 23 -2.24 -14.75 7.26
CA LYS A 23 -2.38 -13.75 6.21
C LYS A 23 -1.90 -14.35 4.89
N VAL A 24 -2.82 -14.52 3.93
CA VAL A 24 -2.51 -15.04 2.60
C VAL A 24 -2.81 -13.97 1.55
N GLU A 25 -1.76 -13.50 0.87
CA GLU A 25 -1.90 -12.62 -0.28
C GLU A 25 -1.74 -13.40 -1.57
N CYS A 26 -2.55 -13.06 -2.59
CA CYS A 26 -2.57 -13.73 -3.88
C CYS A 26 -2.15 -12.78 -4.99
N PHE A 27 -1.15 -13.19 -5.76
CA PHE A 27 -0.63 -12.46 -6.92
C PHE A 27 -0.82 -13.30 -8.17
N LEU A 28 -1.10 -12.63 -9.29
CA LEU A 28 -0.98 -13.28 -10.59
C LEU A 28 0.49 -13.30 -10.97
N GLU A 29 0.94 -14.35 -11.64
CA GLU A 29 2.32 -14.42 -12.13
C GLU A 29 2.63 -13.23 -13.06
N GLU A 30 1.67 -12.87 -13.92
CA GLU A 30 1.76 -11.73 -14.84
C GLU A 30 2.06 -10.41 -14.10
N ASP A 31 1.46 -10.19 -12.92
CA ASP A 31 1.67 -8.99 -12.10
C ASP A 31 3.12 -8.90 -11.57
N LEU A 32 3.84 -10.02 -11.49
CA LEU A 32 5.16 -10.14 -10.90
C LEU A 32 6.30 -10.20 -11.93
N LEU A 33 5.96 -10.27 -13.23
CA LEU A 33 6.95 -10.30 -14.31
C LEU A 33 7.82 -9.04 -14.33
N VAL A 34 7.24 -7.89 -13.94
CA VAL A 34 7.94 -6.61 -13.88
C VAL A 34 7.78 -5.98 -12.51
N ASN A 35 8.89 -5.57 -11.90
CA ASN A 35 8.84 -4.85 -10.64
C ASN A 35 8.40 -3.39 -10.85
N ILE A 36 7.11 -3.12 -10.64
CA ILE A 36 6.51 -1.79 -10.76
C ILE A 36 7.18 -0.72 -9.91
N THR A 37 7.86 -1.09 -8.82
CA THR A 37 8.52 -0.12 -7.92
C THR A 37 9.79 0.49 -8.52
N GLN A 38 10.33 -0.11 -9.59
CA GLN A 38 11.50 0.41 -10.30
C GLN A 38 11.11 1.31 -11.47
N HIS A 39 9.82 1.46 -11.76
CA HIS A 39 9.33 2.29 -12.84
C HIS A 39 9.53 3.79 -12.52
N GLU A 40 9.97 4.57 -13.50
CA GLU A 40 10.27 6.00 -13.34
C GLU A 40 9.09 6.81 -12.78
N LEU A 41 7.88 6.52 -13.27
CA LEU A 41 6.64 7.19 -12.82
C LEU A 41 6.18 6.76 -11.42
N VAL A 42 6.76 5.72 -10.82
CA VAL A 42 6.36 5.21 -9.51
C VAL A 42 7.34 5.74 -8.44
N PRO A 43 6.93 6.72 -7.61
CA PRO A 43 7.79 7.25 -6.56
C PRO A 43 8.04 6.21 -5.45
N LYS A 44 9.04 6.48 -4.60
CA LYS A 44 9.33 5.60 -3.46
C LYS A 44 8.24 5.72 -2.38
N HIS A 45 7.71 4.57 -1.99
CA HIS A 45 6.69 4.42 -0.96
C HIS A 45 7.31 3.76 0.28
N ILE A 46 7.17 4.40 1.44
CA ILE A 46 7.73 3.94 2.73
C ILE A 46 6.59 3.80 3.71
N LEU A 47 6.38 2.61 4.25
CA LEU A 47 5.40 2.37 5.31
C LEU A 47 5.86 3.06 6.59
N LEU A 48 4.98 3.87 7.20
CA LEU A 48 5.26 4.48 8.49
C LEU A 48 4.93 3.53 9.64
N SER A 49 5.76 3.60 10.69
CA SER A 49 5.46 2.96 11.96
C SER A 49 4.25 3.63 12.65
N ARG A 50 3.73 2.99 13.71
CA ARG A 50 2.62 3.57 14.49
C ARG A 50 3.05 4.87 15.16
N GLU A 51 4.27 4.92 15.67
CA GLU A 51 4.87 6.07 16.34
C GLU A 51 5.05 7.22 15.35
N GLU A 52 5.58 6.93 14.15
CA GLU A 52 5.75 7.91 13.08
C GLU A 52 4.41 8.47 12.60
N LYS A 53 3.39 7.62 12.46
CA LYS A 53 2.03 8.03 12.13
C LYS A 53 1.47 8.99 13.18
N VAL A 54 1.60 8.68 14.47
CA VAL A 54 1.12 9.55 15.56
C VAL A 54 1.88 10.89 15.57
N ALA A 55 3.20 10.85 15.39
CA ALA A 55 4.03 12.05 15.29
C ALA A 55 3.63 12.94 14.10
N LEU A 56 3.34 12.33 12.94
CA LEU A 56 2.87 13.02 11.75
C LEU A 56 1.54 13.76 12.02
N LEU A 57 0.54 13.05 12.54
CA LEU A 57 -0.78 13.62 12.81
C LEU A 57 -0.70 14.75 13.84
N LYS A 58 0.13 14.60 14.87
CA LYS A 58 0.38 15.64 15.88
C LYS A 58 1.08 16.85 15.29
N ARG A 59 2.11 16.65 14.46
CA ARG A 59 2.89 17.73 13.82
C ARG A 59 2.02 18.62 12.94
N TYR A 60 1.12 18.02 12.17
CA TYR A 60 0.24 18.77 11.27
C TYR A 60 -1.15 19.08 11.87
N ARG A 61 -1.43 18.64 13.10
CA ARG A 61 -2.73 18.77 13.78
C ARG A 61 -3.90 18.25 12.93
N LEU A 62 -3.69 17.09 12.30
CA LEU A 62 -4.65 16.45 11.39
C LEU A 62 -5.30 15.22 12.03
N LYS A 63 -6.54 14.94 11.63
CA LYS A 63 -7.19 13.64 11.81
C LYS A 63 -6.82 12.71 10.67
N GLU A 64 -6.80 11.40 10.93
CA GLU A 64 -6.47 10.38 9.90
C GLU A 64 -7.34 10.49 8.66
N THR A 65 -8.63 10.79 8.84
CA THR A 65 -9.60 10.92 7.75
C THR A 65 -9.33 12.06 6.77
N GLN A 66 -8.49 13.03 7.17
CA GLN A 66 -8.10 14.17 6.35
C GLN A 66 -6.91 13.86 5.42
N LEU A 67 -6.24 12.71 5.63
CA LEU A 67 -5.18 12.29 4.72
C LEU A 67 -5.77 11.78 3.40
N PRO A 68 -5.11 12.07 2.26
CA PRO A 68 -5.47 11.46 0.98
C PRO A 68 -5.44 9.93 1.07
N ARG A 69 -6.34 9.26 0.35
CA ARG A 69 -6.53 7.82 0.46
C ARG A 69 -5.77 7.05 -0.62
N ILE A 70 -5.31 5.86 -0.27
CA ILE A 70 -4.82 4.84 -1.21
C ILE A 70 -5.63 3.56 -1.00
N LEU A 71 -6.09 2.94 -2.07
CA LEU A 71 -6.87 1.71 -2.00
C LEU A 71 -5.95 0.52 -1.71
N GLN A 72 -6.39 -0.45 -0.91
CA GLN A 72 -5.68 -1.73 -0.78
C GLN A 72 -5.49 -2.49 -2.09
N LYS A 73 -6.36 -2.22 -3.08
CA LYS A 73 -6.28 -2.83 -4.42
C LYS A 73 -5.21 -2.18 -5.31
N ASP A 74 -4.65 -1.04 -4.90
CA ASP A 74 -3.55 -0.40 -5.63
C ASP A 74 -2.37 -1.38 -5.73
N PRO A 75 -1.75 -1.56 -6.91
CA PRO A 75 -0.62 -2.49 -7.08
C PRO A 75 0.52 -2.24 -6.10
N VAL A 76 0.84 -0.98 -5.79
CA VAL A 76 1.89 -0.63 -4.83
C VAL A 76 1.46 -0.95 -3.40
N ALA A 77 0.19 -0.69 -3.06
CA ALA A 77 -0.35 -1.04 -1.75
C ALA A 77 -0.35 -2.55 -1.51
N LYS A 78 -0.73 -3.33 -2.54
CA LYS A 78 -0.70 -4.79 -2.54
C LYS A 78 0.75 -5.31 -2.44
N TYR A 79 1.67 -4.74 -3.21
CA TYR A 79 3.09 -5.12 -3.19
C TYR A 79 3.74 -4.89 -1.82
N LEU A 80 3.41 -3.79 -1.14
CA LEU A 80 3.89 -3.48 0.21
C LEU A 80 3.06 -4.13 1.33
N GLY A 81 2.01 -4.90 0.98
CA GLY A 81 1.13 -5.56 1.95
C GLY A 81 0.39 -4.61 2.89
N LEU A 82 0.09 -3.38 2.43
CA LEU A 82 -0.53 -2.32 3.23
C LEU A 82 -1.90 -2.77 3.77
N LYS A 83 -2.13 -2.49 5.05
CA LYS A 83 -3.39 -2.74 5.75
C LYS A 83 -4.18 -1.45 5.95
N ARG A 84 -5.50 -1.59 6.09
CA ARG A 84 -6.39 -0.48 6.46
C ARG A 84 -5.86 0.27 7.68
N GLY A 85 -5.87 1.59 7.60
CA GLY A 85 -5.42 2.47 8.68
C GLY A 85 -3.90 2.68 8.74
N GLN A 86 -3.10 1.99 7.92
CA GLN A 86 -1.67 2.30 7.79
C GLN A 86 -1.47 3.55 6.92
N VAL A 87 -0.39 4.27 7.18
CA VAL A 87 -0.02 5.47 6.43
C VAL A 87 1.29 5.21 5.70
N VAL A 88 1.33 5.57 4.42
CA VAL A 88 2.52 5.48 3.58
C VAL A 88 3.05 6.88 3.28
N LYS A 89 4.36 7.05 3.43
CA LYS A 89 5.10 8.23 3.00
C LYS A 89 5.58 8.03 1.57
N ILE A 90 5.26 8.98 0.71
CA ILE A 90 5.61 8.97 -0.71
C ILE A 90 6.64 10.07 -0.95
N ILE A 91 7.81 9.70 -1.43
CA ILE A 91 8.89 10.64 -1.76
C ILE A 91 8.98 10.75 -3.27
N ARG A 92 8.69 11.95 -3.79
CA ARG A 92 8.80 12.26 -5.22
C ARG A 92 9.83 13.35 -5.45
N THR A 93 10.51 13.30 -6.59
CA THR A 93 11.25 14.42 -7.14
C THR A 93 10.25 15.50 -7.54
N SER A 94 10.57 16.76 -7.23
CA SER A 94 9.73 17.91 -7.52
C SER A 94 10.60 18.96 -8.18
N GLU A 95 10.16 19.51 -9.30
CA GLU A 95 10.92 20.53 -10.04
C GLU A 95 11.17 21.77 -9.18
N THR A 96 10.19 22.19 -8.39
CA THR A 96 10.26 23.40 -7.55
C THR A 96 10.99 23.21 -6.22
N ALA A 97 10.82 22.07 -5.56
CA ALA A 97 11.28 21.84 -4.19
C ALA A 97 12.42 20.82 -4.09
N GLY A 98 12.89 20.27 -5.21
CA GLY A 98 13.83 19.16 -5.28
C GLY A 98 13.19 17.83 -4.84
N ARG A 99 12.83 17.72 -3.56
CA ARG A 99 12.15 16.54 -2.98
C ARG A 99 10.89 16.95 -2.24
N TYR A 100 9.77 16.33 -2.60
CA TYR A 100 8.49 16.54 -1.92
C TYR A 100 8.01 15.24 -1.28
N ALA A 101 7.62 15.32 0.00
CA ALA A 101 7.04 14.20 0.73
C ALA A 101 5.52 14.38 0.85
N SER A 102 4.77 13.36 0.44
CA SER A 102 3.32 13.26 0.63
C SER A 102 2.99 12.07 1.52
N TYR A 103 1.80 12.06 2.13
CA TYR A 103 1.36 10.98 3.02
C TYR A 103 -0.04 10.53 2.62
N ARG A 104 -0.26 9.21 2.53
CA ARG A 104 -1.57 8.63 2.19
C ARG A 104 -2.01 7.57 3.18
N LEU A 105 -3.30 7.55 3.50
CA LEU A 105 -3.96 6.57 4.37
C LEU A 105 -4.49 5.40 3.53
N CYS A 106 -4.14 4.17 3.91
CA CYS A 106 -4.66 2.97 3.26
C CYS A 106 -6.09 2.66 3.73
N VAL A 107 -6.99 2.43 2.76
CA VAL A 107 -8.42 2.14 2.96
C VAL A 107 -8.89 0.90 2.20
#